data_AF-A0A7C7H322-F1
#
_entry.id   AF-A0A7C7H322-F1
#
_cell.length_a   1.000
_cell.length_b   1.000
_cell.length_c   1.000
_cell.angle_alpha   90.00
_cell.angle_beta   90.00
_cell.angle_gamma   90.00
#
_symmetry.space_group_name_H-M   'P 1'
#
loop_
_entity.id
_entity.type
_entity.pdbx_description
1 polymer ?
#
loop_
_entity_poly.entity_id
_entity_poly.type
_entity_poly.pdbx_seq_one_letter_code
_entity_poly.pdbx_strand_id
1 'polypeptide(L)'
;MEIREMQIDGFGIFSAKKVKGMSSGLNIIYGPNEFGKTTLLEFIRCMLFGFPKKNQKINQYTPINGGRLGGVLKCALASGQLISVDRQADKNDGPVIRTELTENQGQSYLDSLLGYATKEVFKNLYAFTIDELHDIQSLRGEEIKSRIYGVGMGLGEVSLGNIEQSLEKACTEIFRPRGQSRMGAVLSEINEVEKKIMQAQENLSRFNELTNTLSQMNDEKFAKIKEIDNLELTKKFLETRQNLLEQLKDEEQIHAELKINLR
;
A
#
# COMPACT_ATOMS: atom_id res chain seq x y z
N MET A 1 6.82 15.27 -33.44
CA MET A 1 6.88 16.73 -33.66
C MET A 1 8.19 17.06 -34.34
N GLU A 2 8.17 17.88 -35.39
CA GLU A 2 9.35 18.25 -36.19
C GLU A 2 9.50 19.78 -36.22
N ILE A 3 10.67 20.32 -35.87
CA ILE A 3 10.93 21.77 -35.85
C ILE A 3 11.23 22.28 -37.27
N ARG A 4 10.50 23.30 -37.72
CA ARG A 4 10.61 23.90 -39.07
C ARG A 4 11.30 25.27 -39.08
N GLU A 5 11.03 26.08 -38.06
CA GLU A 5 11.54 27.43 -37.94
C GLU A 5 11.72 27.79 -36.46
N MET A 6 12.79 28.52 -36.15
CA MET A 6 13.03 29.09 -34.83
C MET A 6 13.14 30.60 -34.94
N GLN A 7 12.32 31.32 -34.18
CA GLN A 7 12.40 32.75 -34.00
C GLN A 7 12.88 33.01 -32.58
N ILE A 8 14.01 33.70 -32.44
CA ILE A 8 14.64 34.00 -31.16
C ILE A 8 14.53 35.50 -30.96
N ASP A 9 13.75 35.91 -29.96
CA ASP A 9 13.64 37.33 -29.61
C ASP A 9 14.90 37.78 -28.88
N GLY A 10 15.33 36.98 -27.90
CA GLY A 10 16.58 37.12 -27.17
C GLY A 10 16.89 35.83 -26.40
N PHE A 11 18.10 35.28 -26.56
CA PHE A 11 18.57 34.12 -25.80
C PHE A 11 20.09 33.98 -25.89
N GLY A 12 20.79 34.17 -24.76
CA GLY A 12 22.25 34.23 -24.73
C GLY A 12 22.80 35.23 -25.75
N ILE A 13 23.61 34.75 -26.69
CA ILE A 13 24.22 35.56 -27.77
C ILE A 13 23.23 35.95 -28.88
N PHE A 14 22.09 35.28 -28.99
CA PHE A 14 21.11 35.52 -30.05
C PHE A 14 20.16 36.65 -29.67
N SER A 15 19.87 37.53 -30.63
CA SER A 15 18.92 38.64 -30.52
C SER A 15 18.27 38.84 -31.88
N ALA A 16 16.93 38.96 -31.92
CA ALA A 16 16.12 39.11 -33.13
C ALA A 16 16.53 38.17 -34.29
N LYS A 17 16.87 36.91 -33.97
CA LYS A 17 17.42 35.94 -34.93
C LYS A 17 16.33 35.01 -35.42
N LYS A 18 16.31 34.77 -36.73
CA LYS A 18 15.40 33.81 -37.35
C LYS A 18 16.18 32.71 -38.06
N VAL A 19 15.97 31.47 -37.65
CA VAL A 19 16.55 30.27 -38.28
C VAL A 19 15.46 29.61 -39.10
N LYS A 20 15.64 29.60 -40.43
CA LYS A 20 14.73 29.01 -41.42
C LYS A 20 15.43 27.88 -42.16
N GLY A 21 14.65 27.12 -42.94
CA GLY A 21 15.19 26.10 -43.85
C GLY A 21 15.44 24.75 -43.18
N MET A 22 14.86 24.50 -42.01
CA MET A 22 14.86 23.15 -41.44
C MET A 22 13.90 22.26 -42.22
N SER A 23 14.43 21.15 -42.72
CA SER A 23 13.72 20.18 -43.54
C SER A 23 13.61 18.84 -42.83
N SER A 24 12.79 17.94 -43.35
CA SER A 24 12.68 16.61 -42.76
C SER A 24 13.96 15.82 -43.00
N GLY A 25 14.39 15.06 -42.00
CA GLY A 25 15.64 14.31 -42.01
C GLY A 25 16.80 15.04 -41.34
N LEU A 26 18.00 14.88 -41.90
CA LEU A 26 19.25 15.34 -41.28
C LEU A 26 19.48 16.83 -41.58
N ASN A 27 19.50 17.65 -40.53
CA ASN A 27 19.86 19.06 -40.59
C ASN A 27 21.22 19.27 -39.92
N ILE A 28 22.20 19.78 -40.65
CA ILE A 28 23.55 20.03 -40.13
C ILE A 28 23.71 21.52 -39.84
N ILE A 29 23.90 21.87 -38.57
CA ILE A 29 24.23 23.23 -38.14
C ILE A 29 25.73 23.28 -37.87
N TYR A 30 26.46 24.01 -38.73
CA TYR A 30 27.90 24.16 -38.61
C TYR A 30 28.29 25.63 -38.51
N GLY A 31 29.50 25.87 -38.02
CA GLY A 31 30.04 27.20 -37.80
C GLY A 31 31.26 27.13 -36.88
N PRO A 32 31.97 28.25 -36.67
CA PRO A 32 33.07 28.33 -35.72
C PRO A 32 32.68 27.90 -34.31
N ASN A 33 33.68 27.67 -33.47
CA ASN A 33 33.44 27.57 -32.02
C ASN A 33 32.80 28.88 -31.53
N GLU A 34 32.00 28.78 -30.47
CA GLU A 34 31.31 29.92 -29.85
C GLU A 34 30.25 30.63 -30.72
N PHE A 35 29.96 30.11 -31.92
CA PHE A 35 28.87 30.61 -32.77
C PHE A 35 27.46 30.32 -32.20
N GLY A 36 27.38 29.75 -30.99
CA GLY A 36 26.12 29.52 -30.28
C GLY A 36 25.39 28.23 -30.62
N LYS A 37 26.09 27.20 -31.10
CA LYS A 37 25.48 25.87 -31.37
C LYS A 37 24.86 25.27 -30.10
N THR A 38 25.61 25.22 -29.00
CA THR A 38 25.10 24.78 -27.68
C THR A 38 24.00 25.72 -27.17
N THR A 39 24.15 27.03 -27.38
CA THR A 39 23.13 28.03 -27.02
C THR A 39 21.81 27.81 -27.77
N LEU A 40 21.87 27.41 -29.04
CA LEU A 40 20.69 27.11 -29.85
C LEU A 40 19.99 25.83 -29.37
N LEU A 41 20.75 24.81 -29.00
CA LEU A 41 20.19 23.61 -28.38
C LEU A 41 19.48 23.93 -27.06
N GLU A 42 20.10 24.75 -26.22
CA GLU A 42 19.49 25.18 -24.95
C GLU A 42 18.27 26.08 -25.15
N PHE A 43 18.23 26.89 -26.21
CA PHE A 43 17.04 27.61 -26.60
C PHE A 43 15.88 26.64 -26.87
N ILE A 44 16.10 25.59 -27.67
CA ILE A 44 15.07 24.56 -27.94
C ILE A 44 14.60 23.93 -26.63
N ARG A 45 15.53 23.54 -25.74
CA ARG A 45 15.20 22.95 -24.43
C ARG A 45 14.33 23.89 -23.59
N CYS A 46 14.67 25.18 -23.52
CA CYS A 46 13.91 26.16 -22.76
C CYS A 46 12.52 26.42 -23.36
N MET A 47 12.41 26.44 -24.68
CA MET A 47 11.13 26.58 -25.38
C MET A 47 10.19 25.41 -25.11
N LEU A 48 10.71 24.18 -25.02
CA LEU A 48 9.91 22.98 -24.78
C LEU A 48 9.58 22.78 -23.29
N PHE A 49 10.53 22.99 -22.38
CA PHE A 49 10.42 22.60 -20.97
C PHE A 49 10.47 23.75 -19.96
N GLY A 50 10.60 24.98 -20.45
CA GLY A 50 10.66 26.17 -19.62
C GLY A 50 12.07 26.62 -19.25
N PHE A 51 12.15 27.88 -18.82
CA PHE A 51 13.38 28.55 -18.44
C PHE A 51 13.85 28.14 -17.04
N PRO A 52 15.16 28.15 -16.79
CA PRO A 52 15.71 27.91 -15.46
C PRO A 52 15.21 28.97 -14.47
N LYS A 53 14.92 28.55 -13.23
CA LYS A 53 14.52 29.49 -12.17
C LYS A 53 15.72 30.33 -11.75
N LYS A 54 15.49 31.59 -11.40
CA LYS A 54 16.57 32.54 -11.01
C LYS A 54 17.46 32.03 -9.86
N ASN A 55 16.94 31.16 -9.01
CA ASN A 55 17.64 30.64 -7.83
C ASN A 55 18.52 29.42 -8.14
N GLN A 56 18.48 28.89 -9.37
CA GLN A 56 19.29 27.74 -9.77
C GLN A 56 20.69 28.21 -10.19
N LYS A 57 21.73 27.51 -9.73
CA LYS A 57 23.14 27.74 -10.12
C LYS A 57 23.44 27.17 -11.52
N ILE A 58 22.65 27.58 -12.51
CA ILE A 58 22.81 27.18 -13.91
C ILE A 58 22.73 28.40 -14.82
N ASN A 59 23.24 28.27 -16.04
CA ASN A 59 23.22 29.36 -17.00
C ASN A 59 21.77 29.77 -17.31
N GLN A 60 21.43 31.03 -17.05
CA GLN A 60 20.09 31.56 -17.31
C GLN A 60 19.88 31.99 -18.76
N TYR A 61 20.96 32.00 -19.57
CA TYR A 61 20.93 32.44 -20.97
C TYR A 61 20.27 33.81 -21.16
N THR A 62 20.47 34.72 -20.19
CA THR A 62 19.98 36.10 -20.28
C THR A 62 20.50 36.74 -21.58
N PRO A 63 19.65 37.42 -22.36
CA PRO A 63 20.06 37.98 -23.65
C PRO A 63 21.11 39.08 -23.44
N ILE A 64 22.30 38.91 -24.02
CA ILE A 64 23.37 39.92 -23.89
C ILE A 64 23.31 40.99 -25.00
N ASN A 65 22.67 40.67 -26.12
CA ASN A 65 22.54 41.54 -27.30
C ASN A 65 21.13 42.17 -27.41
N GLY A 66 20.41 42.26 -26.28
CA GLY A 66 19.03 42.75 -26.23
C GLY A 66 17.98 41.71 -26.64
N GLY A 67 16.71 42.15 -26.65
CA GLY A 67 15.55 41.28 -26.89
C GLY A 67 14.92 40.74 -25.61
N ARG A 68 13.69 40.23 -25.73
CA ARG A 68 13.00 39.56 -24.63
C ARG A 68 13.47 38.12 -24.54
N LEU A 69 13.66 37.60 -23.31
CA LEU A 69 14.08 36.21 -23.12
C LEU A 69 12.95 35.27 -23.53
N GLY A 70 13.08 34.71 -24.74
CA GLY A 70 11.97 33.98 -25.36
C GLY A 70 12.06 33.90 -26.87
N GLY A 71 10.99 33.37 -27.45
CA GLY A 71 10.86 33.25 -28.88
C GLY A 71 9.69 32.36 -29.29
N VAL A 72 9.75 31.88 -30.53
CA VAL A 72 8.72 31.03 -31.14
C VAL A 72 9.36 29.86 -31.88
N LEU A 73 8.92 28.65 -31.59
CA LEU A 73 9.20 27.46 -32.39
C LEU A 73 8.02 27.16 -33.30
N LYS A 74 8.22 27.07 -34.61
CA LYS A 74 7.22 26.53 -35.52
C LYS A 74 7.53 25.08 -35.84
N CYS A 75 6.53 24.23 -35.67
CA CYS A 75 6.70 22.80 -35.77
C CYS A 75 5.57 22.15 -36.58
N ALA A 76 5.86 20.98 -37.14
CA ALA A 76 4.87 20.10 -37.75
C ALA A 76 4.63 18.89 -36.83
N LEU A 77 3.36 18.55 -36.58
CA LEU A 77 2.98 17.32 -35.89
C LEU A 77 3.01 16.13 -36.83
N ALA A 78 2.96 14.91 -36.28
CA ALA A 78 2.89 13.68 -37.08
C ALA A 78 1.63 13.62 -37.96
N SER A 79 0.56 14.29 -37.54
CA SER A 79 -0.67 14.47 -38.33
C SER A 79 -0.50 15.41 -39.54
N GLY A 80 0.64 16.09 -39.68
CA GLY A 80 0.88 17.13 -40.67
C GLY A 80 0.44 18.53 -40.22
N GLN A 81 -0.27 18.65 -39.09
CA GLN A 81 -0.72 19.94 -38.57
C GLN A 81 0.47 20.83 -38.17
N LEU A 82 0.42 22.10 -38.57
CA LEU A 82 1.39 23.12 -38.17
C LEU A 82 0.99 23.76 -36.85
N ILE A 83 1.97 23.87 -35.95
CA ILE A 83 1.81 24.51 -34.65
C ILE A 83 2.93 25.52 -34.42
N SER A 84 2.66 26.55 -33.60
CA SER A 84 3.68 27.43 -33.06
C SER A 84 3.67 27.41 -31.54
N VAL A 85 4.83 27.20 -30.94
CA VAL A 85 5.05 27.26 -29.49
C VAL A 85 5.75 28.58 -29.17
N ASP A 86 5.01 29.52 -28.57
CA ASP A 86 5.48 30.82 -28.12
C ASP A 86 5.71 30.77 -26.61
N ARG A 87 6.93 31.08 -26.18
CA ARG A 87 7.28 31.08 -24.76
C ARG A 87 8.18 32.27 -24.46
N GLN A 88 7.81 32.99 -23.41
CA GLN A 88 8.55 34.12 -22.87
C GLN A 88 8.82 33.86 -21.38
N ALA A 89 9.98 34.25 -20.89
CA ALA A 89 10.38 34.01 -19.51
C ALA A 89 9.66 34.92 -18.49
N ASP A 90 9.04 36.01 -18.95
CA ASP A 90 8.30 36.97 -18.14
C ASP A 90 6.83 36.57 -17.92
N LYS A 91 6.32 35.56 -18.66
CA LYS A 91 4.95 35.04 -18.52
C LYS A 91 4.91 33.82 -17.61
N ASN A 92 4.10 33.90 -16.55
CA ASN A 92 3.89 32.78 -15.63
C ASN A 92 2.87 31.75 -16.14
N ASP A 93 2.08 32.08 -17.16
CA ASP A 93 1.01 31.21 -17.68
C ASP A 93 1.53 30.05 -18.56
N GLY A 94 2.86 29.95 -18.73
CA GLY A 94 3.51 28.90 -19.51
C GLY A 94 3.57 29.20 -21.01
N PRO A 95 3.82 28.17 -21.86
CA PRO A 95 3.85 28.34 -23.31
C PRO A 95 2.45 28.58 -23.88
N VAL A 96 2.36 29.38 -24.93
CA VAL A 96 1.18 29.54 -25.77
C VAL A 96 1.38 28.71 -27.04
N ILE A 97 0.46 27.79 -27.32
CA ILE A 97 0.51 26.88 -28.46
C ILE A 97 -0.61 27.28 -29.41
N ARG A 98 -0.23 27.83 -30.57
CA ARG A 98 -1.19 28.23 -31.61
C ARG A 98 -1.20 27.20 -32.73
N THR A 99 -2.41 26.86 -33.15
CA THR A 99 -2.69 26.12 -34.38
C THR A 99 -3.43 27.06 -35.35
N GLU A 100 -3.76 26.58 -36.55
CA GLU A 100 -4.57 27.36 -37.49
C GLU A 100 -5.99 27.68 -36.98
N LEU A 101 -6.51 26.88 -36.04
CA LEU A 101 -7.90 26.93 -35.58
C LEU A 101 -8.05 27.32 -34.11
N THR A 102 -7.03 27.08 -33.29
CA THR A 102 -7.13 27.20 -31.83
C THR A 102 -5.85 27.75 -31.22
N GLU A 103 -6.02 28.48 -30.11
CA GLU A 103 -4.94 28.85 -29.20
C GLU A 103 -5.13 28.09 -27.89
N ASN A 104 -4.14 27.30 -27.50
CA ASN A 104 -4.08 26.60 -26.22
C ASN A 104 -2.95 27.20 -25.38
N GLN A 105 -3.09 27.13 -24.06
CA GLN A 105 -2.07 27.65 -23.14
C GLN A 105 -1.70 26.62 -22.09
N GLY A 106 -0.46 26.68 -21.63
CA GLY A 106 0.04 25.90 -20.50
C GLY A 106 0.93 24.74 -20.89
N GLN A 107 1.78 24.35 -19.93
CA GLN A 107 2.77 23.30 -20.11
C GLN A 107 2.12 21.93 -20.37
N SER A 108 1.02 21.61 -19.69
CA SER A 108 0.34 20.32 -19.81
C SER A 108 -0.15 20.01 -21.23
N TYR A 109 -0.60 21.02 -21.98
CA TYR A 109 -0.98 20.84 -23.38
C TYR A 109 0.25 20.55 -24.25
N LEU A 110 1.34 21.30 -24.06
CA LEU A 110 2.60 21.05 -24.77
C LEU A 110 3.17 19.66 -24.44
N ASP A 111 3.10 19.23 -23.19
CA ASP A 111 3.56 17.91 -22.76
C ASP A 111 2.81 16.80 -23.50
N SER A 112 1.48 16.95 -23.68
CA SER A 112 0.70 15.98 -24.46
C SER A 112 1.17 15.86 -25.92
N LEU A 113 1.57 16.99 -26.55
CA LEU A 113 2.11 17.01 -27.91
C LEU A 113 3.52 16.41 -28.00
N LEU A 114 4.26 16.44 -26.89
CA LEU A 114 5.57 15.81 -26.72
C LEU A 114 5.48 14.35 -26.28
N GLY A 115 4.28 13.77 -26.15
CA GLY A 115 4.09 12.42 -25.64
C GLY A 115 4.52 12.26 -24.19
N TYR A 116 4.40 13.34 -23.40
CA TYR A 116 4.82 13.46 -22.00
C TYR A 116 6.31 13.19 -21.77
N ALA A 117 7.14 13.39 -22.79
CA ALA A 117 8.59 13.32 -22.63
C ALA A 117 9.05 14.40 -21.64
N THR A 118 9.77 14.01 -20.59
CA THR A 118 10.31 14.96 -19.61
C THR A 118 11.55 15.66 -20.13
N LYS A 119 11.92 16.79 -19.51
CA LYS A 119 13.17 17.52 -19.80
C LYS A 119 14.40 16.61 -19.72
N GLU A 120 14.45 15.74 -18.72
CA GLU A 120 15.54 14.78 -18.51
C GLU A 120 15.61 13.77 -19.65
N VAL A 121 14.46 13.22 -20.06
CA VAL A 121 14.35 12.29 -21.19
C VAL A 121 14.84 12.96 -22.47
N PHE A 122 14.40 14.19 -22.74
CA PHE A 122 14.84 14.94 -23.91
C PHE A 122 16.34 15.20 -23.92
N LYS A 123 16.89 15.64 -22.78
CA LYS A 123 18.32 15.90 -22.62
C LYS A 123 19.16 14.65 -22.84
N ASN A 124 18.71 13.51 -22.32
CA ASN A 124 19.52 12.29 -22.29
C ASN A 124 19.37 11.41 -23.55
N LEU A 125 18.24 11.48 -24.26
CA LEU A 125 17.95 10.57 -25.38
C LEU A 125 17.82 11.27 -26.73
N TYR A 126 17.19 12.44 -26.78
CA TYR A 126 16.84 13.07 -28.05
C TYR A 126 17.83 14.14 -28.49
N ALA A 127 18.44 14.85 -27.54
CA ALA A 127 19.36 15.92 -27.88
C ALA A 127 20.40 16.08 -26.77
N PHE A 128 21.46 15.27 -26.80
CA PHE A 128 22.58 15.31 -25.83
C PHE A 128 23.83 15.95 -26.45
N THR A 129 24.63 16.62 -25.62
CA THR A 129 26.00 17.03 -25.98
C THR A 129 26.99 15.87 -25.79
N ILE A 130 28.21 16.02 -26.29
CA ILE A 130 29.29 15.04 -26.06
C ILE A 130 29.59 14.90 -24.56
N ASP A 131 29.60 16.01 -23.81
CA ASP A 131 29.82 15.99 -22.36
C ASP A 131 28.68 15.27 -21.63
N GLU A 132 27.43 15.49 -22.05
CA GLU A 132 26.27 14.81 -21.48
C GLU A 132 26.26 13.31 -21.81
N LEU A 133 26.82 12.90 -22.96
CA LEU A 133 26.98 11.49 -23.31
C LEU A 133 27.92 10.76 -22.35
N HIS A 134 28.96 11.42 -21.85
CA HIS A 134 29.85 10.88 -20.83
C HIS A 134 29.13 10.71 -19.48
N ASP A 135 28.30 11.68 -19.07
CA ASP A 135 27.53 11.62 -17.83
C ASP A 135 26.42 10.54 -17.85
N ILE A 136 25.85 10.23 -19.01
CA ILE A 136 24.84 9.17 -19.18
C ILE A 136 25.38 7.79 -18.76
N GLN A 137 26.68 7.53 -18.88
CA GLN A 137 27.28 6.29 -18.39
C GLN A 137 27.24 6.18 -16.85
N SER A 138 27.09 7.30 -16.14
CA SER A 138 26.96 7.33 -14.67
C SER A 138 25.52 7.16 -14.18
N LEU A 139 24.52 7.53 -14.99
CA LEU A 139 23.10 7.35 -14.72
C LEU A 139 22.74 5.87 -14.95
N ARG A 140 22.60 5.14 -13.85
CA ARG A 140 22.34 3.69 -13.80
C ARG A 140 21.20 3.31 -14.75
N GLY A 141 21.48 2.35 -15.63
CA GLY A 141 20.64 2.00 -16.78
C GLY A 141 19.22 1.51 -16.48
N GLU A 142 18.80 1.29 -15.23
CA GLU A 142 17.42 0.83 -14.93
C GLU A 142 16.37 1.94 -14.99
N GLU A 143 16.68 3.15 -14.53
CA GLU A 143 15.75 4.29 -14.62
C GLU A 143 15.56 4.76 -16.06
N ILE A 144 16.64 4.72 -16.86
CA ILE A 144 16.59 5.05 -18.29
C ILE A 144 15.82 3.96 -19.05
N LYS A 145 16.08 2.67 -18.79
CA LYS A 145 15.34 1.56 -19.42
C LYS A 145 13.84 1.67 -19.16
N SER A 146 13.43 1.80 -17.89
CA SER A 146 12.01 1.87 -17.53
C SER A 146 11.30 3.07 -18.17
N ARG A 147 11.96 4.22 -18.28
CA ARG A 147 11.43 5.39 -18.99
C ARG A 147 11.39 5.22 -20.51
N ILE A 148 12.40 4.58 -21.13
CA ILE A 148 12.38 4.25 -22.57
C ILE A 148 11.21 3.34 -22.89
N TYR A 149 10.99 2.29 -22.09
CA TYR A 149 9.84 1.39 -22.27
C TYR A 149 8.51 2.13 -22.04
N GLY A 150 8.43 3.00 -21.03
CA GLY A 150 7.24 3.84 -20.80
C GLY A 150 6.90 4.77 -21.97
N VAL A 151 7.90 5.41 -22.59
CA VAL A 151 7.72 6.25 -23.79
C VAL A 151 7.35 5.42 -25.02
N GLY A 152 7.99 4.27 -25.22
CA GLY A 152 7.69 3.36 -26.33
C GLY A 152 6.27 2.77 -26.27
N MET A 153 5.67 2.69 -25.08
CA MET A 153 4.30 2.21 -24.86
C MET A 153 3.26 3.34 -24.73
N GLY A 154 3.66 4.61 -24.86
CA GLY A 154 2.75 5.76 -24.73
C GLY A 154 2.27 6.04 -23.31
N LEU A 155 2.94 5.50 -22.29
CA LEU A 155 2.58 5.63 -20.88
C LEU A 155 3.20 6.86 -20.21
N GLY A 156 3.99 7.66 -20.95
CA GLY A 156 4.37 9.03 -20.62
C GLY A 156 5.07 9.21 -19.27
N GLU A 157 4.28 9.46 -18.22
CA GLU A 157 4.70 9.77 -16.86
C GLU A 157 4.78 8.53 -15.95
N VAL A 158 4.25 7.40 -16.39
CA VAL A 158 4.20 6.17 -15.59
C VAL A 158 5.53 5.43 -15.67
N SER A 159 6.33 5.55 -14.60
CA SER A 159 7.48 4.68 -14.38
C SER A 159 7.00 3.27 -14.04
N LEU A 160 7.15 2.34 -14.98
CA LEU A 160 6.87 0.92 -14.77
C LEU A 160 7.63 0.36 -13.56
N GLY A 161 8.86 0.82 -13.30
CA GLY A 161 9.64 0.42 -12.13
C GLY A 161 9.03 0.90 -10.80
N ASN A 162 8.40 2.08 -10.79
CA ASN A 162 7.69 2.55 -9.59
C ASN A 162 6.42 1.75 -9.35
N ILE A 163 5.70 1.39 -10.42
CA ILE A 163 4.53 0.50 -10.33
C ILE A 163 4.97 -0.87 -9.81
N GLU A 164 6.01 -1.45 -10.36
CA GLU A 164 6.58 -2.72 -9.93
C GLU A 164 6.96 -2.68 -8.44
N GLN A 165 7.68 -1.66 -7.99
CA GLN A 165 8.02 -1.50 -6.57
C GLN A 165 6.79 -1.31 -5.66
N SER A 166 5.77 -0.58 -6.11
CA SER A 166 4.55 -0.38 -5.32
C SER A 166 3.72 -1.65 -5.21
N LEU A 167 3.62 -2.43 -6.30
CA LEU A 167 3.03 -3.75 -6.30
C LEU A 167 3.81 -4.72 -5.41
N GLU A 168 5.14 -4.71 -5.48
CA GLU A 168 5.99 -5.55 -4.66
C GLU A 168 5.84 -5.20 -3.17
N LYS A 169 5.80 -3.90 -2.82
CA LYS A 169 5.48 -3.45 -1.46
C LYS A 169 4.11 -3.95 -1.01
N ALA A 170 3.07 -3.75 -1.80
CA ALA A 170 1.72 -4.22 -1.48
C ALA A 170 1.67 -5.75 -1.28
N CYS A 171 2.31 -6.52 -2.17
CA CYS A 171 2.43 -7.97 -2.05
C CYS A 171 3.15 -8.36 -0.74
N THR A 172 4.27 -7.71 -0.42
CA THR A 172 5.03 -8.02 0.80
C THR A 172 4.35 -7.57 2.09
N GLU A 173 3.42 -6.61 2.05
CA GLU A 173 2.58 -6.26 3.21
C GLU A 173 1.51 -7.33 3.44
N ILE A 174 0.88 -7.81 2.37
CA ILE A 174 -0.17 -8.84 2.42
C ILE A 174 0.44 -10.18 2.82
N PHE A 175 1.51 -10.61 2.15
CA PHE A 175 2.08 -11.94 2.28
C PHE A 175 3.61 -11.92 2.15
N ARG A 176 4.29 -12.55 3.11
CA ARG A 176 5.72 -12.86 3.02
C ARG A 176 5.94 -14.36 3.25
N PRO A 177 6.75 -15.04 2.41
CA PRO A 177 7.11 -16.44 2.64
C PRO A 177 7.81 -16.67 3.98
N ARG A 178 8.55 -15.66 4.47
CA ARG A 178 9.21 -15.64 5.78
C ARG A 178 9.07 -14.24 6.40
N GLY A 179 8.80 -14.19 7.70
CA GLY A 179 8.66 -12.94 8.46
C GLY A 179 7.22 -12.51 8.71
N GLN A 180 7.03 -11.36 9.36
CA GLN A 180 5.71 -10.82 9.66
C GLN A 180 5.03 -10.27 8.40
N SER A 181 3.79 -10.69 8.18
CA SER A 181 2.89 -10.18 7.15
C SER A 181 1.47 -10.16 7.70
N ARG A 182 0.60 -9.37 7.06
CA ARG A 182 -0.78 -9.21 7.51
C ARG A 182 -1.56 -10.53 7.52
N MET A 183 -1.33 -11.37 6.49
CA MET A 183 -1.93 -12.70 6.42
C MET A 183 -1.37 -13.66 7.48
N GLY A 184 -0.07 -13.56 7.79
CA GLY A 184 0.56 -14.34 8.87
C GLY A 184 -0.01 -14.01 10.26
N ALA A 185 -0.29 -12.73 10.53
CA ALA A 185 -0.93 -12.30 11.78
C ALA A 185 -2.34 -12.88 11.94
N VAL A 186 -3.16 -12.78 10.89
CA VAL A 186 -4.53 -13.34 10.88
C VAL A 186 -4.53 -14.86 11.05
N LEU A 187 -3.59 -15.58 10.41
CA LEU A 187 -3.43 -17.02 10.61
C LEU A 187 -3.08 -17.37 12.06
N SER A 188 -2.23 -16.56 12.71
CA SER A 188 -1.89 -16.75 14.13
C SER A 188 -3.11 -16.55 15.03
N GLU A 189 -3.92 -15.52 14.77
CA GLU A 189 -5.17 -15.27 15.51
C GLU A 189 -6.18 -16.41 15.34
N ILE A 190 -6.35 -16.92 14.12
CA ILE A 190 -7.23 -18.08 13.85
C ILE A 190 -6.79 -19.29 14.68
N ASN A 191 -5.49 -19.61 14.67
CA ASN A 191 -4.94 -20.74 15.44
C ASN A 191 -5.14 -20.57 16.96
N GLU A 192 -5.05 -19.34 17.49
CA GLU A 192 -5.34 -19.08 18.90
C GLU A 192 -6.83 -19.27 19.23
N VAL A 193 -7.72 -18.81 18.35
CA VAL A 193 -9.16 -18.97 18.51
C VAL A 193 -9.53 -20.46 18.45
N GLU A 194 -8.99 -21.22 17.51
CA GLU A 194 -9.21 -22.68 17.43
C GLU A 194 -8.75 -23.40 18.70
N LYS A 195 -7.58 -23.04 19.25
CA LYS A 195 -7.12 -23.59 20.54
C LYS A 195 -8.09 -23.30 21.68
N LYS A 196 -8.62 -22.08 21.75
CA LYS A 196 -9.62 -21.69 22.77
C LYS A 196 -10.91 -22.50 22.62
N ILE A 197 -11.36 -22.74 21.38
CA ILE A 197 -12.54 -23.58 21.10
C ILE A 197 -12.31 -25.02 21.58
N MET A 198 -11.15 -25.61 21.25
CA MET A 198 -10.82 -26.97 21.71
C MET A 198 -10.81 -27.07 23.25
N GLN A 199 -10.19 -26.11 23.94
CA GLN A 199 -10.16 -26.08 25.41
C GLN A 199 -11.56 -25.95 26.02
N ALA A 200 -12.43 -25.13 25.43
CA ALA A 200 -13.82 -24.99 25.88
C ALA A 200 -14.61 -26.29 25.70
N GLN A 201 -14.40 -27.01 24.60
CA GLN A 201 -15.02 -28.31 24.33
C GLN A 201 -14.55 -29.39 25.31
N GLU A 202 -13.25 -29.45 25.62
CA GLU A 202 -12.73 -30.35 26.65
C GLU A 202 -13.35 -30.06 28.02
N ASN A 203 -13.47 -28.78 28.41
CA ASN A 203 -14.07 -28.41 29.68
C ASN A 203 -15.56 -28.80 29.76
N LEU A 204 -16.32 -28.74 28.67
CA LEU A 204 -17.69 -29.24 28.62
C LEU A 204 -17.78 -30.75 28.84
N SER A 205 -16.86 -31.52 28.26
CA SER A 205 -16.81 -32.98 28.48
C SER A 205 -16.55 -33.32 29.95
N ARG A 206 -15.57 -32.63 30.57
CA ARG A 206 -15.29 -32.78 32.01
C ARG A 206 -16.45 -32.35 32.89
N PHE A 207 -17.16 -31.27 32.55
CA PHE A 207 -18.34 -30.83 33.28
C PHE A 207 -19.45 -31.90 33.26
N ASN A 208 -19.69 -32.51 32.10
CA ASN A 208 -20.67 -33.60 31.97
C ASN A 208 -20.27 -34.83 32.79
N GLU A 209 -19.00 -35.24 32.76
CA GLU A 209 -18.48 -36.32 33.61
C GLU A 209 -18.69 -36.02 35.09
N LEU A 210 -18.30 -34.83 35.55
CA LEU A 210 -18.44 -34.43 36.95
C LEU A 210 -19.91 -34.38 37.40
N THR A 211 -20.80 -33.93 36.52
CA THR A 211 -22.24 -33.90 36.77
C THR A 211 -22.82 -35.30 36.88
N ASN A 212 -22.38 -36.24 36.03
CA ASN A 212 -22.76 -37.65 36.13
C ASN A 212 -22.25 -38.28 37.43
N THR A 213 -21.00 -38.02 37.82
CA THR A 213 -20.44 -38.50 39.10
C THR A 213 -21.20 -37.91 40.29
N LEU A 214 -21.55 -36.63 40.25
CA LEU A 214 -22.38 -36.00 41.29
C LEU A 214 -23.77 -36.64 41.38
N SER A 215 -24.39 -36.98 40.25
CA SER A 215 -25.67 -37.70 40.25
C SER A 215 -25.54 -39.06 40.91
N GLN A 216 -24.53 -39.86 40.52
CA GLN A 216 -24.29 -41.18 41.11
C GLN A 216 -24.01 -41.10 42.61
N MET A 217 -23.16 -40.16 43.05
CA MET A 217 -22.88 -39.97 44.47
C MET A 217 -24.13 -39.54 45.27
N ASN A 218 -25.00 -38.73 44.66
CA ASN A 218 -26.27 -38.35 45.30
C ASN A 218 -27.21 -39.56 45.40
N ASP A 219 -27.31 -40.39 44.37
CA ASP A 219 -28.13 -41.61 44.40
C ASP A 219 -27.62 -42.60 45.47
N GLU A 220 -26.30 -42.78 45.56
CA GLU A 220 -25.66 -43.58 46.63
C GLU A 220 -25.95 -43.01 48.01
N LYS A 221 -25.84 -41.70 48.18
CA LYS A 221 -26.18 -41.01 49.43
C LYS A 221 -27.64 -41.25 49.80
N PHE A 222 -28.58 -41.12 48.86
CA PHE A 222 -30.00 -41.38 49.10
C PHE A 222 -30.26 -42.84 49.48
N ALA A 223 -29.58 -43.79 48.85
CA ALA A 223 -29.68 -45.20 49.20
C ALA A 223 -29.18 -45.46 50.64
N LYS A 224 -28.04 -44.86 51.01
CA LYS A 224 -27.49 -44.98 52.37
C LYS A 224 -28.37 -44.32 53.43
N ILE A 225 -28.99 -43.18 53.14
CA ILE A 225 -29.97 -42.54 54.04
C ILE A 225 -31.16 -43.49 54.29
N LYS A 226 -31.73 -44.08 53.23
CA LYS A 226 -32.82 -45.07 53.39
C LYS A 226 -32.41 -46.28 54.20
N GLU A 227 -31.17 -46.74 54.04
CA GLU A 227 -30.62 -47.86 54.82
C GLU A 227 -30.51 -47.49 56.31
N ILE A 228 -30.06 -46.28 56.63
CA ILE A 228 -30.03 -45.74 58.00
C ILE A 228 -31.45 -45.67 58.58
N ASP A 229 -32.41 -45.12 57.86
CA ASP A 229 -33.81 -45.00 58.32
C ASP A 229 -34.41 -46.38 58.65
N ASN A 230 -34.16 -47.39 57.81
CA ASN A 230 -34.60 -48.76 58.05
C ASN A 230 -33.94 -49.39 59.28
N LEU A 231 -32.64 -49.14 59.48
CA LEU A 231 -31.91 -49.62 60.66
C LEU A 231 -32.43 -48.95 61.93
N GLU A 232 -32.77 -47.66 61.90
CA GLU A 232 -33.38 -46.95 63.02
C GLU A 232 -34.77 -47.50 63.39
N LEU A 233 -35.61 -47.79 62.39
CA LEU A 233 -36.90 -48.44 62.61
C LEU A 233 -36.74 -49.83 63.25
N THR A 234 -35.79 -50.61 62.73
CA THR A 234 -35.47 -51.94 63.26
C THR A 234 -34.98 -51.85 64.70
N LYS A 235 -34.10 -50.88 64.99
CA LYS A 235 -33.62 -50.61 66.35
C LYS A 235 -34.76 -50.29 67.30
N LYS A 236 -35.64 -49.34 66.95
CA LYS A 236 -36.82 -48.97 67.76
C LYS A 236 -37.75 -50.17 68.01
N PHE A 237 -37.96 -51.02 67.01
CA PHE A 237 -38.77 -52.23 67.15
C PHE A 237 -38.14 -53.22 68.15
N LEU A 238 -36.82 -53.43 68.08
CA LEU A 238 -36.10 -54.30 69.02
C LEU A 238 -36.10 -53.72 70.44
N GLU A 239 -35.88 -52.42 70.60
CA GLU A 239 -35.98 -51.72 71.90
C GLU A 239 -37.38 -51.89 72.52
N THR A 240 -38.44 -51.75 71.72
CA THR A 240 -39.82 -51.96 72.19
C THR A 240 -40.06 -53.40 72.63
N ARG A 241 -39.57 -54.39 71.86
CA ARG A 241 -39.66 -55.81 72.23
C ARG A 241 -38.89 -56.13 73.51
N GLN A 242 -37.72 -55.53 73.68
CA GLN A 242 -36.90 -55.71 74.87
C GLN A 242 -37.62 -55.17 76.11
N ASN A 243 -38.18 -53.96 76.03
CA ASN A 243 -38.97 -53.38 77.12
C ASN A 243 -40.21 -54.22 77.47
N LEU A 244 -40.92 -54.77 76.48
CA LEU A 244 -42.05 -55.68 76.73
C LEU A 244 -41.63 -56.98 77.44
N LEU A 245 -40.50 -57.55 77.05
CA LEU A 245 -39.93 -58.74 77.70
C LEU A 245 -39.53 -58.46 79.14
N GLU A 246 -39.03 -57.25 79.41
CA GLU A 246 -38.69 -56.79 80.76
C GLU A 246 -39.95 -56.63 81.62
N GLN A 247 -41.00 -55.99 81.08
CA GLN A 247 -42.31 -55.87 81.76
C GLN A 247 -42.98 -57.23 82.04
N LEU A 248 -42.89 -58.18 81.11
CA LEU A 248 -43.44 -59.53 81.32
C LEU A 248 -42.70 -60.29 82.43
N LYS A 249 -41.37 -60.12 82.53
CA LYS A 249 -40.61 -60.69 83.64
C LYS A 249 -41.00 -60.07 84.98
N ASP A 250 -41.20 -58.75 85.01
CA ASP A 250 -41.68 -58.06 86.21
C ASP A 250 -43.08 -58.53 86.61
N GLU A 251 -44.00 -58.74 85.66
CA GLU A 251 -45.33 -59.30 85.93
C GLU A 251 -45.28 -60.76 86.41
N GLU A 252 -44.45 -61.61 85.82
CA GLU A 252 -44.24 -62.99 86.29
C GLU A 252 -43.68 -63.03 87.71
N GLN A 253 -42.79 -62.10 88.05
CA GLN A 253 -42.19 -61.97 89.38
C GLN A 253 -43.24 -61.50 90.41
N ILE A 254 -44.09 -60.52 90.07
CA ILE A 254 -45.23 -60.09 90.89
C ILE A 254 -46.26 -61.23 91.06
N HIS A 255 -46.54 -62.00 90.01
CA HIS A 255 -47.45 -63.14 90.08
C HIS A 255 -46.89 -64.29 90.93
N ALA A 256 -45.58 -64.50 90.93
CA ALA A 256 -44.90 -65.45 91.80
C ALA A 256 -44.97 -65.02 93.27
N GLU A 257 -44.78 -63.72 93.56
CA GLU A 257 -44.92 -63.16 94.92
C GLU A 257 -46.37 -63.23 95.43
N LEU A 258 -47.37 -62.97 94.58
CA LEU A 258 -48.80 -63.11 94.94
C LEU A 258 -49.22 -64.56 95.20
N LYS A 259 -48.65 -65.55 94.49
CA LYS A 259 -48.89 -66.98 94.75
C LYS A 259 -48.29 -67.45 96.08
N ILE A 260 -47.21 -66.81 96.54
CA ILE A 260 -46.58 -67.13 97.83
C ILE A 260 -47.44 -66.60 98.99
N ASN A 261 -48.15 -65.47 98.82
CA ASN A 261 -49.00 -64.88 99.87
C ASN A 261 -50.43 -65.46 99.98
N LEU A 262 -50.81 -66.43 99.14
CA LEU A 262 -52.13 -67.09 99.13
C LEU A 262 -52.10 -68.54 99.67
N ARG A 263 -51.05 -68.92 100.40
CA ARG A 263 -50.94 -70.17 101.18
C ARG A 263 -50.68 -69.85 102.64
#